data_AF-A0A970W5A6-F1
#
_entry.id   AF-A0A970W5A6-F1
#
_cell.length_a   1.000
_cell.length_b   1.000
_cell.length_c   1.000
_cell.angle_alpha   90.00
_cell.angle_beta   90.00
_cell.angle_gamma   90.00
#
_symmetry.space_group_name_H-M   'P 1'
#
loop_
_entity.id
_entity.type
_entity.pdbx_description
1 polymer ?
#
loop_
_entity_poly.entity_id
_entity_poly.type
_entity_poly.pdbx_seq_one_letter_code
_entity_poly.pdbx_strand_id
1 'polypeptide(L)'
;MLMTNTQVEELLDKLSELSGLDDRLSERCDDLIRTEQYDAAVTQAFVLLEERLRDALGKDKGAGVNLSELAFAPKTGQLGQRLDLSEGEVAGVQSLFVGAFKAFRNPAAHSKVGHDRDEARAIIHLANLLLMILEQTRRPVGPYIPEDMAKALGRDATARLRDFLVRLQTLRIGQSRGKDLWPLRGTLLYKYPGWAQAKPHPIAILYLHAKRPELWLSGGTLMHVAGLDLADLELQFVRAGCERTTNSMTPIRLKLADHNDQVTFDRIYGILEDLVKNYGA
;
A
#
# COMPACT_ATOMS: atom_id res chain seq x y z
N MET A 1 -41.82 21.39 7.76
CA MET A 1 -40.56 22.04 7.36
C MET A 1 -40.13 21.38 6.05
N LEU A 2 -40.24 22.07 4.92
CA LEU A 2 -39.84 21.53 3.62
C LEU A 2 -38.32 21.74 3.49
N MET A 3 -37.57 20.67 3.17
CA MET A 3 -36.15 20.80 2.85
C MET A 3 -35.98 21.66 1.60
N THR A 4 -35.02 22.57 1.62
CA THR A 4 -34.63 23.35 0.45
C THR A 4 -33.89 22.48 -0.56
N ASN A 5 -33.86 22.86 -1.84
CA ASN A 5 -33.16 22.10 -2.88
C ASN A 5 -31.68 21.88 -2.52
N THR A 6 -31.02 22.88 -1.92
CA THR A 6 -29.64 22.78 -1.43
C THR A 6 -29.47 21.73 -0.32
N GLN A 7 -30.44 21.63 0.60
CA GLN A 7 -30.41 20.60 1.65
C GLN A 7 -30.68 19.20 1.11
N VAL A 8 -31.41 19.07 0.00
CA VAL A 8 -31.62 17.79 -0.69
C VAL A 8 -30.34 17.38 -1.42
N GLU A 9 -29.67 18.31 -2.12
CA GLU A 9 -28.39 18.07 -2.78
C GLU A 9 -27.31 17.65 -1.77
N GLU A 10 -27.13 18.38 -0.66
CA GLU A 10 -26.18 18.01 0.39
C GLU A 10 -26.47 16.63 1.02
N LEU A 11 -27.75 16.24 1.12
CA LEU A 11 -28.13 14.94 1.63
C LEU A 11 -27.80 13.83 0.62
N LEU A 12 -28.08 14.05 -0.66
CA LEU A 12 -27.79 13.11 -1.72
C LEU A 12 -26.27 12.89 -1.87
N ASP A 13 -25.48 13.96 -1.78
CA ASP A 13 -24.01 13.88 -1.79
C ASP A 13 -23.49 13.06 -0.61
N LYS A 14 -23.97 13.33 0.61
CA LYS A 14 -23.60 12.54 1.79
C LYS A 14 -24.02 11.07 1.68
N LEU A 15 -25.20 10.78 1.13
CA LEU A 15 -25.67 9.41 0.92
C LEU A 15 -24.83 8.69 -0.14
N SER A 16 -24.39 9.40 -1.18
CA SER A 16 -23.47 8.90 -2.20
C SER A 16 -22.10 8.58 -1.58
N GLU A 17 -21.53 9.48 -0.78
CA GLU A 17 -20.27 9.24 -0.06
C GLU A 17 -20.38 8.02 0.88
N LEU A 18 -21.51 7.87 1.58
CA LEU A 18 -21.76 6.74 2.49
C LEU A 18 -21.94 5.41 1.75
N SER A 19 -22.29 5.43 0.46
CA SER A 19 -22.47 4.20 -0.33
C SER A 19 -21.14 3.46 -0.55
N GLY A 20 -20.02 4.21 -0.56
CA GLY A 20 -18.68 3.67 -0.79
C GLY A 20 -18.48 3.02 -2.16
N LEU A 21 -19.34 3.33 -3.14
CA LEU A 21 -19.23 2.83 -4.51
C LEU A 21 -18.14 3.59 -5.29
N ASP A 22 -17.43 2.89 -6.19
CA ASP A 22 -16.56 3.53 -7.19
C ASP A 22 -17.37 4.48 -8.07
N ASP A 23 -16.90 5.71 -8.27
CA ASP A 23 -17.64 6.75 -9.00
C ASP A 23 -18.06 6.31 -10.41
N ARG A 24 -17.18 5.58 -11.13
CA ARG A 24 -17.50 5.06 -12.47
C ARG A 24 -18.48 3.90 -12.41
N LEU A 25 -18.50 3.15 -11.31
CA LEU A 25 -19.47 2.09 -11.10
C LEU A 25 -20.87 2.69 -10.93
N SER A 26 -21.01 3.72 -10.09
CA SER A 26 -22.28 4.45 -9.94
C SER A 26 -22.74 5.05 -11.25
N GLU A 27 -21.84 5.77 -11.95
CA GLU A 27 -22.14 6.40 -13.26
C GLU A 27 -22.70 5.39 -14.29
N ARG A 28 -22.13 4.18 -14.34
CA ARG A 28 -22.57 3.14 -15.30
C ARG A 28 -23.84 2.40 -14.90
N CYS A 29 -24.14 2.31 -13.59
CA CYS A 29 -25.20 1.45 -13.09
C CYS A 29 -26.46 2.20 -12.67
N ASP A 30 -26.38 3.46 -12.23
CA ASP A 30 -27.50 4.18 -11.61
C ASP A 30 -28.72 4.31 -12.53
N ASP A 31 -28.49 4.69 -13.79
CA ASP A 31 -29.54 4.82 -14.79
C ASP A 31 -30.19 3.48 -15.12
N LEU A 32 -29.39 2.40 -15.16
CA LEU A 32 -29.88 1.05 -15.43
C LEU A 32 -30.73 0.53 -14.27
N ILE A 33 -30.32 0.77 -13.02
CA ILE A 33 -31.12 0.43 -11.85
C ILE A 33 -32.42 1.23 -11.82
N ARG A 34 -32.37 2.54 -12.10
CA ARG A 34 -33.56 3.41 -12.11
C ARG A 34 -34.58 3.03 -13.18
N THR A 35 -34.11 2.50 -14.30
CA THR A 35 -34.94 2.05 -15.43
C THR A 35 -35.23 0.55 -15.40
N GLU A 36 -34.97 -0.12 -14.27
CA GLU A 36 -35.25 -1.55 -14.04
C GLU A 36 -34.51 -2.51 -15.00
N GLN A 37 -33.39 -2.06 -15.57
CA GLN A 37 -32.50 -2.83 -16.44
C GLN A 37 -31.42 -3.56 -15.62
N TYR A 38 -31.86 -4.41 -14.69
CA TYR A 38 -31.01 -5.04 -13.68
C TYR A 38 -29.89 -5.94 -14.26
N ASP A 39 -30.21 -6.80 -15.22
CA ASP A 39 -29.22 -7.65 -15.90
C ASP A 39 -28.14 -6.82 -16.60
N ALA A 40 -28.54 -5.68 -17.19
CA ALA A 40 -27.62 -4.76 -17.85
C ALA A 40 -26.73 -4.05 -16.81
N ALA A 41 -27.28 -3.65 -15.66
CA ALA A 41 -26.53 -3.04 -14.58
C ALA A 41 -25.45 -3.99 -14.03
N VAL A 42 -25.80 -5.25 -13.78
CA VAL A 42 -24.84 -6.30 -13.39
C VAL A 42 -23.76 -6.49 -14.46
N THR A 43 -24.15 -6.54 -15.74
CA THR A 43 -23.19 -6.66 -16.84
C THR A 43 -22.21 -5.49 -16.86
N GLN A 44 -22.69 -4.26 -16.74
CA GLN A 44 -21.83 -3.06 -16.75
C GLN A 44 -20.86 -3.03 -15.56
N ALA A 45 -21.30 -3.44 -14.38
CA ALA A 45 -20.45 -3.53 -13.19
C ALA A 45 -19.25 -4.46 -13.41
N PHE A 46 -19.48 -5.64 -13.99
CA PHE A 46 -18.40 -6.58 -14.27
C PHE A 46 -17.56 -6.20 -15.49
N VAL A 47 -18.11 -5.48 -16.47
CA VAL A 47 -17.33 -4.90 -17.56
C VAL A 47 -16.32 -3.89 -17.01
N LEU A 48 -16.75 -3.00 -16.10
CA LEU A 48 -15.84 -2.06 -15.43
C LEU A 48 -14.74 -2.80 -14.64
N LEU A 49 -15.10 -3.83 -13.88
CA LEU A 49 -14.12 -4.65 -13.15
C LEU A 49 -13.09 -5.31 -14.09
N GLU A 50 -13.54 -5.85 -15.23
CA GLU A 50 -12.69 -6.48 -16.24
C GLU A 50 -11.76 -5.46 -16.92
N GLU A 51 -12.25 -4.26 -17.24
CA GLU A 51 -11.46 -3.14 -17.75
C GLU A 51 -10.37 -2.73 -16.76
N ARG A 52 -10.72 -2.53 -15.48
CA ARG A 52 -9.74 -2.16 -14.44
C ARG A 52 -8.69 -3.25 -14.23
N LEU A 53 -9.08 -4.52 -14.33
CA LEU A 53 -8.16 -5.64 -14.19
C LEU A 53 -7.17 -5.71 -15.36
N ARG A 54 -7.63 -5.41 -16.58
CA ARG A 54 -6.78 -5.26 -17.77
C ARG A 54 -5.76 -4.14 -17.58
N ASP A 55 -6.22 -2.97 -17.16
CA ASP A 55 -5.36 -1.82 -16.89
C ASP A 55 -4.30 -2.13 -15.83
N ALA A 56 -4.70 -2.76 -14.72
CA ALA A 56 -3.77 -3.13 -13.65
C ALA A 56 -2.70 -4.14 -14.09
N LEU A 57 -3.00 -4.99 -15.08
CA LEU A 57 -2.08 -5.96 -15.66
C LEU A 57 -1.32 -5.45 -16.88
N GLY A 58 -1.61 -4.23 -17.37
CA GLY A 58 -1.07 -3.72 -18.63
C GLY A 58 -1.42 -4.60 -19.83
N LYS A 59 -2.66 -5.09 -19.90
CA LYS A 59 -3.13 -5.97 -20.99
C LYS A 59 -4.28 -5.36 -21.77
N ASP A 60 -4.19 -5.38 -23.08
CA ASP A 60 -5.27 -4.88 -23.95
C ASP A 60 -6.43 -5.89 -24.13
N LYS A 61 -6.19 -7.18 -23.85
CA LYS A 61 -7.14 -8.27 -24.08
C LYS A 61 -7.14 -9.29 -22.93
N GLY A 62 -8.23 -10.05 -22.84
CA GLY A 62 -8.41 -11.12 -21.87
C GLY A 62 -9.82 -11.08 -21.27
N ALA A 63 -10.31 -12.24 -20.84
CA ALA A 63 -11.58 -12.38 -20.13
C ALA A 63 -11.36 -12.36 -18.62
N GLY A 64 -12.34 -11.88 -17.85
CA GLY A 64 -12.25 -11.66 -16.41
C GLY A 64 -11.73 -12.88 -15.63
N VAL A 65 -12.18 -14.10 -15.98
CA VAL A 65 -11.69 -15.35 -15.38
C VAL A 65 -10.18 -15.51 -15.59
N ASN A 66 -9.72 -15.50 -16.84
CA ASN A 66 -8.31 -15.72 -17.18
C ASN A 66 -7.41 -14.60 -16.63
N LEU A 67 -7.90 -13.36 -16.65
CA LEU A 67 -7.20 -12.21 -16.08
C LEU A 67 -7.07 -12.36 -14.55
N SER A 68 -8.11 -12.84 -13.87
CA SER A 68 -8.11 -13.04 -12.41
C SER A 68 -7.16 -14.17 -12.02
N GLU A 69 -7.20 -15.29 -12.76
CA GLU A 69 -6.29 -16.41 -12.55
C GLU A 69 -4.83 -15.96 -12.70
N LEU A 70 -4.52 -15.16 -13.72
CA LEU A 70 -3.18 -14.62 -13.92
C LEU A 70 -2.78 -13.59 -12.84
N ALA A 71 -3.67 -12.65 -12.52
CA ALA A 71 -3.41 -11.56 -11.57
C ALA A 71 -3.06 -12.06 -10.17
N PHE A 72 -3.77 -13.07 -9.72
CA PHE A 72 -3.74 -13.58 -8.35
C PHE A 72 -3.24 -15.02 -8.29
N ALA A 73 -2.48 -15.47 -9.30
CA ALA A 73 -1.81 -16.78 -9.27
C ALA A 73 -0.98 -16.92 -7.99
N PRO A 74 -1.16 -17.99 -7.19
CA PRO A 74 -0.34 -18.20 -6.01
C PRO A 74 1.14 -18.16 -6.37
N LYS A 75 1.94 -17.41 -5.61
CA LYS A 75 3.39 -17.18 -5.80
C LYS A 75 3.80 -16.30 -6.98
N THR A 76 3.11 -16.36 -8.12
CA THR A 76 3.56 -15.71 -9.38
C THR A 76 2.69 -14.54 -9.84
N GLY A 77 1.49 -14.38 -9.28
CA GLY A 77 0.54 -13.35 -9.66
C GLY A 77 1.01 -11.96 -9.25
N GLN A 78 1.24 -11.09 -10.24
CA GLN A 78 1.78 -9.75 -10.02
C GLN A 78 0.91 -8.89 -9.09
N LEU A 79 -0.43 -9.01 -9.19
CA LEU A 79 -1.33 -8.25 -8.32
C LEU A 79 -1.46 -8.91 -6.94
N GLY A 80 -1.47 -10.24 -6.89
CA GLY A 80 -1.45 -10.99 -5.63
C GLY A 80 -0.23 -10.68 -4.77
N GLN A 81 0.96 -10.56 -5.38
CA GLN A 81 2.20 -10.19 -4.67
C GLN A 81 2.18 -8.77 -4.08
N ARG A 82 1.25 -7.92 -4.52
CA ARG A 82 1.07 -6.55 -4.01
C ARG A 82 0.07 -6.49 -2.87
N LEU A 83 -0.66 -7.57 -2.62
CA LEU A 83 -1.48 -7.75 -1.43
C LEU A 83 -0.58 -8.29 -0.31
N ASP A 84 -0.60 -7.64 0.84
CA ASP A 84 0.10 -8.09 2.06
C ASP A 84 -0.67 -9.27 2.68
N LEU A 85 -0.68 -10.40 1.96
CA LEU A 85 -1.46 -11.59 2.25
C LEU A 85 -0.59 -12.85 2.10
N SER A 86 -0.90 -13.88 2.86
CA SER A 86 -0.32 -15.21 2.69
C SER A 86 -0.71 -15.85 1.35
N GLU A 87 0.04 -16.86 0.90
CA GLU A 87 -0.26 -17.56 -0.35
C GLU A 87 -1.68 -18.14 -0.37
N GLY A 88 -2.17 -18.65 0.77
CA GLY A 88 -3.52 -19.19 0.91
C GLY A 88 -4.60 -18.11 0.81
N GLU A 89 -4.35 -16.93 1.38
CA GLU A 89 -5.27 -15.79 1.29
C GLU A 89 -5.31 -15.22 -0.14
N VAL A 90 -4.17 -15.15 -0.84
CA VAL A 90 -4.12 -14.78 -2.27
C VAL A 90 -4.93 -15.78 -3.12
N ALA A 91 -4.82 -17.08 -2.84
CA ALA A 91 -5.64 -18.09 -3.51
C ALA A 91 -7.14 -17.92 -3.22
N GLY A 92 -7.51 -17.49 -2.01
CA GLY A 92 -8.87 -17.11 -1.66
C GLY A 92 -9.37 -15.91 -2.46
N VAL A 93 -8.55 -14.86 -2.58
CA VAL A 93 -8.87 -13.68 -3.42
C VAL A 93 -9.05 -14.08 -4.88
N GLN A 94 -8.14 -14.89 -5.43
CA GLN A 94 -8.28 -15.42 -6.80
C GLN A 94 -9.61 -16.17 -6.97
N SER A 95 -9.95 -17.04 -6.03
CA SER A 95 -11.20 -17.82 -6.05
C SER A 95 -12.44 -16.93 -6.02
N LEU A 96 -12.40 -15.85 -5.24
CA LEU A 96 -13.49 -14.87 -5.16
C LEU A 96 -13.71 -14.17 -6.51
N PHE A 97 -12.63 -13.67 -7.14
CA PHE A 97 -12.72 -13.02 -8.45
C PHE A 97 -13.22 -13.98 -9.54
N VAL A 98 -12.61 -15.17 -9.62
CA VAL A 98 -13.00 -16.20 -10.61
C VAL A 98 -14.45 -16.64 -10.41
N GLY A 99 -14.84 -16.87 -9.15
CA GLY A 99 -16.20 -17.24 -8.78
C GLY A 99 -17.22 -16.17 -9.18
N ALA A 100 -16.94 -14.90 -8.88
CA ALA A 100 -17.84 -13.79 -9.21
C ALA A 100 -18.04 -13.65 -10.74
N PHE A 101 -16.97 -13.71 -11.54
CA PHE A 101 -17.10 -13.68 -13.00
C PHE A 101 -17.90 -14.87 -13.55
N LYS A 102 -17.65 -16.08 -13.04
CA LYS A 102 -18.36 -17.28 -13.49
C LYS A 102 -19.83 -17.27 -13.09
N ALA A 103 -20.15 -16.79 -11.89
CA ALA A 103 -21.49 -16.83 -11.31
C ALA A 103 -22.40 -15.70 -11.81
N PHE A 104 -21.88 -14.49 -12.01
CA PHE A 104 -22.73 -13.31 -12.26
C PHE A 104 -22.51 -12.69 -13.64
N ARG A 105 -21.25 -12.50 -14.04
CA ARG A 105 -20.95 -11.90 -15.35
C ARG A 105 -21.34 -12.82 -16.50
N ASN A 106 -20.90 -14.07 -16.47
CA ASN A 106 -21.09 -14.98 -17.61
C ASN A 106 -22.57 -15.27 -17.87
N PRO A 107 -23.42 -15.58 -16.88
CA PRO A 107 -24.85 -15.78 -17.13
C PRO A 107 -25.54 -14.53 -17.68
N ALA A 108 -25.26 -13.34 -17.11
CA ALA A 108 -25.84 -12.08 -17.58
C ALA A 108 -25.39 -11.70 -19.00
N ALA A 109 -24.19 -12.10 -19.42
CA ALA A 109 -23.68 -11.87 -20.76
C ALA A 109 -24.20 -12.88 -21.81
N HIS A 110 -24.61 -14.09 -21.38
CA HIS A 110 -25.08 -15.15 -22.28
C HIS A 110 -26.60 -15.30 -22.32
N SER A 111 -27.31 -14.77 -21.33
CA SER A 111 -28.75 -14.98 -21.16
C SER A 111 -29.39 -13.87 -20.35
N LYS A 112 -30.71 -13.69 -20.51
CA LYS A 112 -31.50 -12.86 -19.61
C LYS A 112 -31.75 -13.65 -18.33
N VAL A 113 -31.08 -13.27 -17.26
CA VAL A 113 -31.15 -13.97 -15.97
C VAL A 113 -32.42 -13.56 -15.22
N GLY A 114 -32.83 -12.30 -15.38
CA GLY A 114 -34.01 -11.74 -14.73
C GLY A 114 -33.77 -11.41 -13.27
N HIS A 115 -32.61 -10.82 -12.95
CA HIS A 115 -32.33 -10.35 -11.59
C HIS A 115 -33.40 -9.35 -11.15
N ASP A 116 -33.79 -9.42 -9.88
CA ASP A 116 -34.57 -8.36 -9.26
C ASP A 116 -33.68 -7.19 -8.80
N ARG A 117 -34.31 -6.14 -8.27
CA ARG A 117 -33.62 -4.93 -7.83
C ARG A 117 -32.61 -5.21 -6.73
N ASP A 118 -32.96 -6.01 -5.74
CA ASP A 118 -32.15 -6.20 -4.54
C ASP A 118 -30.98 -7.15 -4.84
N GLU A 119 -31.23 -8.18 -5.64
CA GLU A 119 -30.19 -9.08 -6.15
C GLU A 119 -29.16 -8.32 -7.00
N ALA A 120 -29.61 -7.50 -7.96
CA ALA A 120 -28.70 -6.72 -8.78
C ALA A 120 -27.87 -5.74 -7.95
N ARG A 121 -28.47 -5.08 -6.95
CA ARG A 121 -27.72 -4.21 -6.02
C ARG A 121 -26.68 -4.98 -5.23
N ALA A 122 -27.02 -6.15 -4.69
CA ALA A 122 -26.07 -6.98 -3.95
C ALA A 122 -24.88 -7.40 -4.83
N ILE A 123 -25.15 -7.77 -6.09
CA ILE A 123 -24.12 -8.13 -7.07
C ILE A 123 -23.24 -6.93 -7.43
N ILE A 124 -23.82 -5.74 -7.61
CA ILE A 124 -23.06 -4.51 -7.86
C ILE A 124 -22.15 -4.18 -6.67
N HIS A 125 -22.64 -4.33 -5.43
CA HIS A 125 -21.79 -4.14 -4.24
C HIS A 125 -20.69 -5.20 -4.13
N LEU A 126 -20.92 -6.43 -4.57
CA LEU A 126 -19.85 -7.43 -4.71
C LEU A 126 -18.81 -6.97 -5.74
N ALA A 127 -19.22 -6.49 -6.92
CA ALA A 127 -18.31 -5.96 -7.91
C ALA A 127 -17.50 -4.76 -7.37
N ASN A 128 -18.15 -3.88 -6.58
CA ASN A 128 -17.49 -2.79 -5.88
C ASN A 128 -16.42 -3.29 -4.89
N LEU A 129 -16.74 -4.31 -4.08
CA LEU A 129 -15.77 -4.91 -3.17
C LEU A 129 -14.54 -5.46 -3.94
N LEU A 130 -14.76 -6.07 -5.10
CA LEU A 130 -13.67 -6.55 -5.96
C LEU A 130 -12.84 -5.39 -6.54
N LEU A 131 -13.48 -4.29 -6.94
CA LEU A 131 -12.78 -3.06 -7.34
C LEU A 131 -11.94 -2.51 -6.20
N MET A 132 -12.45 -2.50 -4.96
CA MET A 132 -11.70 -2.04 -3.79
C MET A 132 -10.47 -2.91 -3.53
N ILE A 133 -10.57 -4.24 -3.64
CA ILE A 133 -9.43 -5.15 -3.54
C ILE A 133 -8.42 -4.85 -4.65
N LEU A 134 -8.89 -4.66 -5.89
CA LEU A 134 -8.02 -4.33 -7.01
C LEU A 134 -7.29 -3.00 -6.79
N GLU A 135 -7.96 -1.97 -6.28
CA GLU A 135 -7.33 -0.69 -5.95
C GLU A 135 -6.29 -0.83 -4.84
N GLN A 136 -6.45 -1.76 -3.88
CA GLN A 136 -5.38 -2.08 -2.91
C GLN A 136 -4.12 -2.59 -3.60
N THR A 137 -4.25 -3.36 -4.68
CA THR A 137 -3.10 -3.78 -5.48
C THR A 137 -2.44 -2.59 -6.18
N ARG A 138 -3.20 -1.56 -6.55
CA ARG A 138 -2.69 -0.38 -7.27
C ARG A 138 -2.06 0.67 -6.36
N ARG A 139 -2.38 0.63 -5.06
CA ARG A 139 -1.67 1.44 -4.07
C ARG A 139 -0.17 1.27 -4.25
N PRO A 140 0.63 2.35 -4.12
CA PRO A 140 2.08 2.20 -4.00
C PRO A 140 2.31 1.12 -2.96
N VAL A 141 3.19 0.16 -3.24
CA VAL A 141 3.52 -0.89 -2.27
C VAL A 141 3.94 -0.14 -1.01
N GLY A 142 3.03 -0.09 -0.04
CA GLY A 142 3.27 0.60 1.20
C GLY A 142 4.50 -0.03 1.85
N PRO A 143 5.14 0.67 2.79
CA PRO A 143 6.22 0.05 3.55
C PRO A 143 5.68 -1.25 4.18
N TYR A 144 6.24 -2.37 3.73
CA TYR A 144 5.81 -3.69 4.14
C TYR A 144 6.43 -3.99 5.50
N ILE A 145 5.60 -4.48 6.43
CA ILE A 145 6.02 -4.88 7.77
C ILE A 145 5.91 -6.42 7.83
N PRO A 146 6.98 -7.15 8.16
CA PRO A 146 6.93 -8.60 8.28
C PRO A 146 5.81 -9.08 9.21
N GLU A 147 5.10 -10.13 8.84
CA GLU A 147 3.99 -10.67 9.64
C GLU A 147 4.44 -11.03 11.07
N ASP A 148 5.60 -11.69 11.22
CA ASP A 148 6.16 -12.02 12.54
C ASP A 148 6.45 -10.77 13.38
N MET A 149 6.89 -9.67 12.74
CA MET A 149 7.09 -8.39 13.40
C MET A 149 5.75 -7.77 13.80
N ALA A 150 4.76 -7.76 12.90
CA ALA A 150 3.45 -7.22 13.18
C ALA A 150 2.77 -7.95 14.36
N LYS A 151 2.93 -9.28 14.41
CA LYS A 151 2.49 -10.12 15.55
C LYS A 151 3.24 -9.75 16.83
N ALA A 152 4.56 -9.59 16.77
CA ALA A 152 5.36 -9.26 17.94
C ALA A 152 5.07 -7.85 18.51
N LEU A 153 4.75 -6.89 17.64
CA LEU A 153 4.45 -5.50 18.02
C LEU A 153 2.99 -5.32 18.49
N GLY A 154 2.08 -6.15 17.99
CA GLY A 154 0.64 -5.93 18.16
C GLY A 154 0.10 -4.85 17.23
N ARG A 155 -1.24 -4.76 17.15
CA ARG A 155 -1.97 -3.97 16.14
C ARG A 155 -1.61 -2.48 16.16
N ASP A 156 -1.61 -1.85 17.33
CA ASP A 156 -1.46 -0.40 17.45
C ASP A 156 -0.02 0.06 17.17
N ALA A 157 0.98 -0.67 17.67
CA ALA A 157 2.38 -0.38 17.39
C ALA A 157 2.71 -0.65 15.90
N THR A 158 2.11 -1.69 15.30
CA THR A 158 2.24 -1.94 13.86
C THR A 158 1.65 -0.80 13.03
N ALA A 159 0.49 -0.26 13.43
CA ALA A 159 -0.10 0.89 12.76
C ALA A 159 0.81 2.12 12.83
N ARG A 160 1.35 2.45 14.03
CA ARG A 160 2.30 3.55 14.19
C ARG A 160 3.57 3.38 13.37
N LEU A 161 4.14 2.17 13.36
CA LEU A 161 5.31 1.88 12.52
C LEU A 161 4.98 2.08 11.03
N ARG A 162 3.81 1.61 10.58
CA ARG A 162 3.38 1.80 9.19
C ARG A 162 3.25 3.27 8.85
N ASP A 163 2.62 4.06 9.70
CA ASP A 163 2.45 5.50 9.52
C ASP A 163 3.80 6.22 9.50
N PHE A 164 4.73 5.85 10.39
CA PHE A 164 6.10 6.35 10.38
C PHE A 164 6.80 6.05 9.05
N LEU A 165 6.74 4.81 8.57
CA LEU A 165 7.39 4.43 7.31
C LEU A 165 6.72 5.12 6.09
N VAL A 166 5.41 5.36 6.12
CA VAL A 166 4.70 6.15 5.10
C VAL A 166 5.19 7.59 5.14
N ARG A 167 5.34 8.18 6.33
CA ARG A 167 5.92 9.52 6.48
C ARG A 167 7.33 9.60 5.91
N LEU A 168 8.18 8.59 6.09
CA LEU A 168 9.52 8.59 5.48
C LEU A 168 9.50 8.74 3.95
N GLN A 169 8.43 8.28 3.27
CA GLN A 169 8.29 8.46 1.82
C GLN A 169 8.16 9.93 1.41
N THR A 170 7.63 10.80 2.29
CA THR A 170 7.58 12.26 2.06
C THR A 170 8.99 12.87 1.98
N LEU A 171 9.95 12.27 2.68
CA LEU A 171 11.38 12.61 2.61
C LEU A 171 12.10 11.88 1.45
N ARG A 172 11.35 11.22 0.56
CA ARG A 172 11.86 10.34 -0.49
C ARG A 172 12.74 9.20 0.05
N ILE A 173 12.49 8.76 1.28
CA ILE A 173 13.11 7.58 1.87
C ILE A 173 12.19 6.38 1.65
N GLY A 174 12.61 5.46 0.79
CA GLY A 174 11.82 4.29 0.37
C GLY A 174 12.35 2.97 0.95
N GLN A 175 11.44 2.06 1.29
CA GLN A 175 11.80 0.70 1.69
C GLN A 175 12.05 -0.18 0.48
N SER A 176 13.04 -1.07 0.59
CA SER A 176 13.32 -2.11 -0.39
C SER A 176 13.61 -3.43 0.31
N ARG A 177 13.29 -4.56 -0.36
CA ARG A 177 13.51 -5.89 0.21
C ARG A 177 15.00 -6.23 0.26
N GLY A 178 15.41 -6.82 1.37
CA GLY A 178 16.70 -7.47 1.55
C GLY A 178 16.51 -8.87 2.11
N LYS A 179 17.58 -9.51 2.57
CA LYS A 179 17.49 -10.83 3.22
C LYS A 179 16.98 -10.68 4.66
N ASP A 180 17.88 -10.42 5.60
CA ASP A 180 17.54 -10.23 7.02
C ASP A 180 17.39 -8.76 7.41
N LEU A 181 17.98 -7.84 6.63
CA LEU A 181 17.89 -6.40 6.82
C LEU A 181 17.31 -5.74 5.56
N TRP A 182 16.21 -5.01 5.73
CA TRP A 182 15.47 -4.37 4.65
C TRP A 182 15.80 -2.88 4.60
N PRO A 183 16.58 -2.43 3.61
CA PRO A 183 17.06 -1.07 3.57
C PRO A 183 15.94 -0.06 3.29
N LEU A 184 15.93 0.99 4.10
CA LEU A 184 15.25 2.25 3.89
C LEU A 184 16.25 3.21 3.25
N ARG A 185 16.08 3.47 1.95
CA ARG A 185 17.04 4.21 1.12
C ARG A 185 16.57 5.63 0.85
N GLY A 186 17.48 6.60 0.99
CA GLY A 186 17.31 7.98 0.57
C GLY A 186 18.45 8.43 -0.34
N THR A 187 18.27 9.53 -1.06
CA THR A 187 19.31 10.09 -1.93
C THR A 187 20.07 11.19 -1.18
N LEU A 188 21.35 10.98 -0.93
CA LEU A 188 22.24 11.93 -0.25
C LEU A 188 23.49 12.21 -1.11
N LEU A 189 24.20 13.30 -0.81
CA LEU A 189 25.49 13.64 -1.42
C LEU A 189 26.57 12.67 -0.94
N TYR A 190 26.77 11.62 -1.71
CA TYR A 190 27.65 10.51 -1.37
C TYR A 190 28.98 10.59 -2.11
N LYS A 191 30.08 10.29 -1.42
CA LYS A 191 31.42 10.22 -2.00
C LYS A 191 31.98 8.79 -1.92
N TYR A 192 31.78 8.01 -2.98
CA TYR A 192 32.37 6.68 -3.09
C TYR A 192 33.90 6.76 -3.17
N PRO A 193 34.64 5.79 -2.60
CA PRO A 193 36.10 5.69 -2.78
C PRO A 193 36.50 5.72 -4.27
N GLY A 194 37.26 6.75 -4.66
CA GLY A 194 37.68 6.95 -6.06
C GLY A 194 36.84 7.96 -6.86
N TRP A 195 35.76 8.50 -6.30
CA TRP A 195 35.06 9.64 -6.92
C TRP A 195 35.77 10.95 -6.63
N ALA A 196 35.96 11.78 -7.66
CA ALA A 196 36.57 13.10 -7.54
C ALA A 196 35.73 14.03 -6.62
N GLN A 197 34.42 14.00 -6.79
CA GLN A 197 33.46 14.80 -6.03
C GLN A 197 32.28 13.96 -5.53
N ALA A 198 31.66 14.42 -4.45
CA ALA A 198 30.39 13.86 -3.99
C ALA A 198 29.29 14.13 -5.03
N LYS A 199 28.34 13.21 -5.15
CA LYS A 199 27.18 13.38 -6.02
C LYS A 199 25.94 12.72 -5.40
N PRO A 200 24.74 13.13 -5.82
CA PRO A 200 23.50 12.50 -5.37
C PRO A 200 23.54 10.99 -5.64
N HIS A 201 23.35 10.18 -4.61
CA HIS A 201 23.34 8.72 -4.73
C HIS A 201 22.35 8.09 -3.74
N PRO A 202 21.52 7.12 -4.19
CA PRO A 202 20.64 6.40 -3.30
C PRO A 202 21.45 5.46 -2.40
N ILE A 203 21.37 5.67 -1.09
CA ILE A 203 22.04 4.84 -0.09
C ILE A 203 21.08 4.37 0.98
N ALA A 204 21.40 3.24 1.63
CA ALA A 204 20.70 2.85 2.84
C ALA A 204 20.98 3.88 3.93
N ILE A 205 19.93 4.38 4.59
CA ILE A 205 20.03 5.27 5.75
C ILE A 205 19.68 4.47 7.00
N LEU A 206 18.58 3.71 6.94
CA LEU A 206 18.16 2.79 7.98
C LEU A 206 17.97 1.38 7.40
N TYR A 207 17.91 0.39 8.26
CA TYR A 207 17.42 -0.95 7.97
C TYR A 207 16.28 -1.31 8.91
N LEU A 208 15.22 -1.91 8.38
CA LEU A 208 14.22 -2.64 9.16
C LEU A 208 14.63 -4.11 9.21
N HIS A 209 14.72 -4.70 10.40
CA HIS A 209 15.11 -6.10 10.51
C HIS A 209 13.92 -7.02 10.18
N ALA A 210 14.10 -8.02 9.30
CA ALA A 210 12.99 -8.85 8.79
C ALA A 210 12.37 -9.77 9.87
N LYS A 211 13.17 -10.21 10.85
CA LYS A 211 12.77 -11.17 11.89
C LYS A 211 12.71 -10.60 13.31
N ARG A 212 13.13 -9.35 13.51
CA ARG A 212 13.23 -8.72 14.83
C ARG A 212 12.60 -7.35 14.74
N PRO A 213 11.80 -6.93 15.74
CA PRO A 213 11.19 -5.61 15.76
C PRO A 213 12.26 -4.56 16.06
N GLU A 214 13.14 -4.28 15.10
CA GLU A 214 14.27 -3.37 15.27
C GLU A 214 14.52 -2.52 14.00
N LEU A 215 14.86 -1.25 14.21
CA LEU A 215 15.42 -0.35 13.19
C LEU A 215 16.92 -0.14 13.45
N TRP A 216 17.73 -0.13 12.41
CA TRP A 216 19.18 -0.05 12.51
C TRP A 216 19.71 1.10 11.64
N LEU A 217 20.59 1.94 12.17
CA LEU A 217 21.24 3.01 11.41
C LEU A 217 22.35 2.42 10.53
N SER A 218 22.40 2.83 9.27
CA SER A 218 23.40 2.32 8.31
C SER A 218 24.71 3.13 8.39
N GLY A 219 25.45 3.00 9.49
CA GLY A 219 26.71 3.73 9.70
C GLY A 219 27.74 3.53 8.58
N GLY A 220 27.84 2.30 8.05
CA GLY A 220 28.81 1.97 6.99
C GLY A 220 28.55 2.65 5.64
N THR A 221 27.31 3.04 5.34
CA THR A 221 27.02 3.89 4.17
C THR A 221 27.08 5.37 4.54
N LEU A 222 26.56 5.75 5.70
CA LEU A 222 26.50 7.14 6.12
C LEU A 222 27.88 7.76 6.33
N MET A 223 28.90 6.98 6.70
CA MET A 223 30.28 7.47 6.84
C MET A 223 30.90 8.05 5.55
N HIS A 224 30.27 7.81 4.40
CA HIS A 224 30.71 8.31 3.10
C HIS A 224 29.86 9.48 2.58
N VAL A 225 28.88 9.96 3.36
CA VAL A 225 28.11 11.16 3.03
C VAL A 225 28.99 12.39 3.26
N ALA A 226 29.07 13.26 2.26
CA ALA A 226 29.98 14.39 2.28
C ALA A 226 29.57 15.43 3.33
N GLY A 227 30.49 15.76 4.23
CA GLY A 227 30.28 16.76 5.27
C GLY A 227 29.46 16.28 6.48
N LEU A 228 28.98 15.03 6.48
CA LEU A 228 28.21 14.49 7.60
C LEU A 228 29.12 14.17 8.79
N ASP A 229 28.82 14.74 9.95
CA ASP A 229 29.34 14.27 11.22
C ASP A 229 28.53 13.05 11.68
N LEU A 230 29.06 11.86 11.40
CA LEU A 230 28.39 10.61 11.77
C LEU A 230 28.28 10.44 13.29
N ALA A 231 29.26 10.90 14.06
CA ALA A 231 29.25 10.74 15.52
C ALA A 231 28.16 11.61 16.17
N ASP A 232 27.96 12.82 15.66
CA ASP A 232 26.84 13.67 16.09
C ASP A 232 25.49 13.06 15.69
N LEU A 233 25.35 12.56 14.45
CA LEU A 233 24.13 11.88 14.02
C LEU A 233 23.80 10.68 14.92
N GLU A 234 24.79 9.83 15.21
CA GLU A 234 24.63 8.71 16.13
C GLU A 234 24.17 9.17 17.53
N LEU A 235 24.73 10.26 18.05
CA LEU A 235 24.33 10.82 19.34
C LEU A 235 22.88 11.33 19.33
N GLN A 236 22.43 11.95 18.23
CA GLN A 236 21.04 12.37 18.08
C GLN A 236 20.08 11.16 18.12
N PHE A 237 20.40 10.06 17.43
CA PHE A 237 19.60 8.84 17.51
C PHE A 237 19.60 8.24 18.92
N VAL A 238 20.73 8.24 19.63
CA VAL A 238 20.77 7.78 21.03
C VAL A 238 19.86 8.64 21.92
N ARG A 239 19.87 9.96 21.75
CA ARG A 239 18.96 10.87 22.47
C ARG A 239 17.49 10.66 22.10
N ALA A 240 17.21 10.12 20.91
CA ALA A 240 15.87 9.74 20.48
C ALA A 240 15.39 8.39 21.05
N GLY A 241 16.22 7.66 21.81
CA GLY A 241 15.85 6.38 22.43
C GLY A 241 16.54 5.16 21.80
N CYS A 242 17.49 5.36 20.88
CA CYS A 242 18.26 4.27 20.32
C CYS A 242 19.43 3.82 21.21
N GLU A 243 19.88 2.59 21.03
CA GLU A 243 21.05 2.00 21.70
C GLU A 243 22.24 1.90 20.73
N ARG A 244 23.45 2.02 21.27
CA ARG A 244 24.68 1.67 20.54
C ARG A 244 24.83 0.16 20.40
N THR A 245 25.35 -0.28 19.27
CA THR A 245 25.74 -1.66 19.02
C THR A 245 27.27 -1.78 18.93
N THR A 246 27.77 -3.01 18.94
CA THR A 246 29.20 -3.28 18.73
C THR A 246 29.59 -3.33 17.25
N ASN A 247 28.63 -3.25 16.33
CA ASN A 247 28.87 -3.37 14.90
C ASN A 247 29.00 -1.99 14.26
N SER A 248 30.21 -1.65 13.78
CA SER A 248 30.50 -0.36 13.14
C SER A 248 29.69 -0.10 11.85
N MET A 249 29.27 -1.15 11.13
CA MET A 249 28.44 -0.98 9.93
C MET A 249 27.02 -0.55 10.27
N THR A 250 26.56 -0.90 11.47
CA THR A 250 25.24 -0.60 11.98
C THR A 250 25.30 -0.20 13.46
N PRO A 251 25.87 0.98 13.74
CA PRO A 251 26.34 1.34 15.07
C PRO A 251 25.20 1.66 16.05
N ILE A 252 24.00 1.91 15.54
CA ILE A 252 22.84 2.30 16.33
C ILE A 252 21.65 1.42 15.98
N ARG A 253 20.87 1.01 17.00
CA ARG A 253 19.60 0.31 16.83
C ARG A 253 18.50 0.92 17.70
N LEU A 254 17.27 0.87 17.22
CA LEU A 254 16.05 1.08 18.00
C LEU A 254 15.32 -0.25 18.15
N LYS A 255 15.05 -0.67 19.38
CA LYS A 255 14.18 -1.82 19.65
C LYS A 255 12.73 -1.35 19.65
N LEU A 256 11.98 -1.70 18.63
CA LEU A 256 10.58 -1.31 18.47
C LEU A 256 9.68 -1.97 19.52
N ALA A 257 10.09 -3.10 20.13
CA ALA A 257 9.36 -3.68 21.25
C ALA A 257 9.26 -2.71 22.44
N ASP A 258 10.33 -1.95 22.69
CA ASP A 258 10.45 -1.05 23.84
C ASP A 258 10.10 0.41 23.46
N HIS A 259 10.35 0.78 22.20
CA HIS A 259 10.28 2.16 21.71
C HIS A 259 9.48 2.25 20.40
N ASN A 260 8.14 2.12 20.51
CA ASN A 260 7.18 2.25 19.41
C ASN A 260 6.14 3.36 19.62
N ASP A 261 6.35 4.24 20.58
CA ASP A 261 5.47 5.37 20.82
C ASP A 261 5.64 6.46 19.74
N GLN A 262 4.61 7.30 19.61
CA GLN A 262 4.58 8.35 18.58
C GLN A 262 5.72 9.37 18.75
N VAL A 263 6.07 9.71 19.99
CA VAL A 263 7.10 10.73 20.30
C VAL A 263 8.47 10.25 19.84
N THR A 264 8.79 8.97 20.04
CA THR A 264 10.03 8.37 19.53
C THR A 264 10.09 8.43 18.00
N PHE A 265 9.02 8.04 17.30
CA PHE A 265 8.98 8.12 15.84
C PHE A 265 9.07 9.54 15.31
N ASP A 266 8.46 10.52 15.99
CA ASP A 266 8.55 11.94 15.61
C ASP A 266 9.97 12.48 15.75
N ARG A 267 10.69 12.12 16.83
CA ARG A 267 12.10 12.51 17.01
C ARG A 267 12.98 11.93 15.90
N ILE A 268 12.84 10.64 15.60
CA ILE A 268 13.61 9.99 14.54
C ILE A 268 13.28 10.61 13.18
N TYR A 269 12.00 10.90 12.91
CA TYR A 269 11.59 11.57 11.69
C TYR A 269 12.27 12.93 11.55
N GLY A 270 12.29 13.75 12.60
CA GLY A 270 12.96 15.06 12.58
C GLY A 270 14.46 14.96 12.29
N ILE A 271 15.16 14.00 12.91
CA ILE A 271 16.58 13.74 12.63
C ILE A 271 16.80 13.38 11.14
N LEU A 272 15.92 12.54 10.58
CA LEU A 272 16.01 12.13 9.18
C LEU A 272 15.64 13.27 8.22
N GLU A 273 14.70 14.12 8.57
CA GLU A 273 14.33 15.31 7.82
C GLU A 273 15.52 16.27 7.74
N ASP A 274 16.19 16.55 8.87
CA ASP A 274 17.40 17.38 8.90
C ASP A 274 18.55 16.74 8.11
N LEU A 275 18.72 15.43 8.18
CA LEU A 275 19.70 14.70 7.38
C LEU A 275 19.46 14.90 5.88
N VAL A 276 18.23 14.69 5.41
CA VAL A 276 17.87 14.86 3.99
C VAL A 276 17.96 16.32 3.58
N LYS A 277 17.57 17.27 4.43
CA LYS A 277 17.63 18.70 4.13
C LYS A 277 19.08 19.21 3.99
N ASN A 278 19.97 18.77 4.86
CA ASN A 278 21.35 19.29 4.92
C ASN A 278 22.30 18.54 3.97
N TYR A 279 22.03 17.26 3.69
CA TYR A 279 22.93 16.40 2.93
C TYR A 279 22.27 15.74 1.71
N GLY A 280 21.00 16.04 1.45
CA GLY A 280 20.27 15.60 0.26
C GLY A 280 20.65 16.35 -1.00
N ALA A 281 19.97 15.97 -2.09
CA ALA A 281 20.11 16.56 -3.41
C ALA A 281 18.82 17.23 -3.87
#